data_AF-A0A7L2S0X6-F1
#
_entry.id   AF-A0A7L2S0X6-F1
#
_cell.length_a   1.000
_cell.length_b   1.000
_cell.length_c   1.000
_cell.angle_alpha   90.00
_cell.angle_beta   90.00
_cell.angle_gamma   90.00
#
_symmetry.space_group_name_H-M   'P 1'
#
loop_
_entity.id
_entity.type
_entity.pdbx_description
1 polymer ?
#
loop_
_entity_poly.entity_id
_entity_poly.type
_entity_poly.pdbx_seq_one_letter_code
_entity_poly.pdbx_strand_id
1 'polypeptide(L)'
;PHTGASDLSFFLVMPVQRVTKYPLLLRKILENTPASASAYPALQAAVRAMAQVNANINEYKRRREVATKYNKAEHLTLRDRLARLNTHSIAKKTTRLSRLLMHEAGIVAKTEDKEYDDLEEKFQCVVSSVATLKENVASYLGHFEAFLSPTPHQRDLQMDEGPAQQYRHFAECLQYTVFPEFKRRLDRLVCQPLCSLSDMLVGPQQLVKKRLDKLLDYEEIQERKSEMGSVTYDEEAAMNTYLAINDLLVAELPQFNQVAVQLLGQILCSFSTLQRDLAAQVLHQAEKELEKV
;
A
#
# COMPACT_ATOMS: atom_id res chain seq x y z
N PRO A 1 -9.42 43.00 5.39
CA PRO A 1 -9.63 41.54 5.49
C PRO A 1 -8.87 40.81 4.37
N HIS A 2 -7.67 40.33 4.70
CA HIS A 2 -6.77 39.67 3.74
C HIS A 2 -7.32 38.30 3.38
N THR A 3 -7.66 38.11 2.11
CA THR A 3 -8.10 36.84 1.53
C THR A 3 -6.92 35.87 1.48
N GLY A 4 -6.90 34.89 2.40
CA GLY A 4 -5.95 33.77 2.42
C GLY A 4 -6.22 32.78 1.29
N ALA A 5 -6.04 33.20 0.05
CA ALA A 5 -6.23 32.40 -1.17
C ALA A 5 -4.95 31.65 -1.58
N SER A 6 -4.23 31.06 -0.63
CA SER A 6 -2.99 30.31 -0.91
C SER A 6 -3.20 28.79 -0.94
N ASP A 7 -4.38 28.32 -0.54
CA ASP A 7 -4.69 26.89 -0.47
C ASP A 7 -5.84 26.51 -1.41
N LEU A 8 -5.62 25.47 -2.20
CA LEU A 8 -6.61 24.86 -3.10
C LEU A 8 -7.90 24.50 -2.34
N SER A 9 -7.78 24.13 -1.05
CA SER A 9 -8.91 23.79 -0.19
C SER A 9 -9.97 24.90 -0.13
N PHE A 10 -9.56 26.18 -0.13
CA PHE A 10 -10.46 27.34 -0.10
C PHE A 10 -11.32 27.45 -1.36
N PHE A 11 -10.71 27.20 -2.53
CA PHE A 11 -11.41 27.23 -3.81
C PHE A 11 -12.37 26.05 -3.99
N LEU A 12 -12.12 24.93 -3.30
CA LEU A 12 -12.94 23.72 -3.39
C LEU A 12 -14.17 23.72 -2.48
N VAL A 13 -14.25 24.61 -1.48
CA VAL A 13 -15.40 24.68 -0.55
C VAL A 13 -16.72 24.90 -1.30
N MET A 14 -16.78 25.90 -2.19
CA MET A 14 -18.00 26.26 -2.90
C MET A 14 -18.43 25.21 -3.95
N PRO A 15 -17.54 24.68 -4.82
CA PRO A 15 -17.87 23.59 -5.73
C PRO A 15 -18.38 22.33 -5.02
N VAL A 16 -17.73 21.91 -3.93
CA VAL A 16 -18.14 20.74 -3.14
C VAL A 16 -19.51 20.95 -2.49
N GLN A 17 -19.83 22.16 -2.03
CA GLN A 17 -21.16 22.47 -1.51
C GLN A 17 -22.22 22.60 -2.61
N ARG A 18 -21.85 23.01 -3.83
CA ARG A 18 -22.79 23.18 -4.95
C ARG A 18 -23.16 21.84 -5.59
N VAL A 19 -22.23 20.89 -5.69
CA VAL A 19 -22.49 19.59 -6.32
C VAL A 19 -23.66 18.86 -5.65
N THR A 20 -23.81 19.00 -4.33
CA THR A 20 -24.90 18.38 -3.56
C THR A 20 -26.27 19.01 -3.82
N LYS A 21 -26.31 20.26 -4.29
CA LYS A 21 -27.55 21.03 -4.55
C LYS A 21 -28.10 20.80 -5.96
N TYR A 22 -27.27 20.49 -6.94
CA TYR A 22 -27.72 20.28 -8.32
C TYR A 22 -28.82 19.21 -8.50
N PRO A 23 -28.78 18.03 -7.85
CA PRO A 23 -29.89 17.09 -7.99
C PRO A 23 -31.21 17.61 -7.41
N LEU A 24 -31.18 18.49 -6.40
CA LEU A 24 -32.39 19.12 -5.86
C LEU A 24 -32.97 20.13 -6.85
N LEU A 25 -32.11 20.97 -7.44
CA LEU A 25 -32.50 21.98 -8.43
C LEU A 25 -33.04 21.32 -9.71
N LEU A 26 -32.33 20.32 -10.24
CA LEU A 26 -32.76 19.60 -11.43
C LEU A 26 -34.07 18.84 -11.20
N ARG A 27 -34.26 18.27 -10.01
CA ARG A 27 -35.52 17.63 -9.63
C ARG A 27 -36.67 18.63 -9.61
N LYS A 28 -36.43 19.83 -9.08
CA LYS A 28 -37.45 20.89 -9.07
C LYS A 28 -37.82 21.36 -10.47
N ILE A 29 -36.86 21.46 -11.38
CA ILE A 29 -37.13 21.76 -12.80
C ILE A 29 -37.95 20.63 -13.43
N LEU A 30 -37.57 19.37 -13.20
CA LEU A 30 -38.28 18.21 -13.72
C LEU A 30 -39.74 18.15 -13.22
N GLU A 31 -39.98 18.41 -11.93
CA GLU A 31 -41.34 18.46 -11.32
C GLU A 31 -42.25 19.52 -11.98
N ASN A 32 -41.67 20.58 -12.52
CA ASN A 32 -42.41 21.67 -13.17
C ASN A 32 -42.37 21.59 -14.71
N THR A 33 -41.80 20.52 -15.27
CA THR A 33 -41.74 20.30 -16.72
C THR A 33 -42.81 19.27 -17.11
N PRO A 34 -43.72 19.58 -18.06
CA PRO A 34 -44.69 18.62 -18.54
C PRO A 34 -44.01 17.38 -19.15
N ALA A 35 -44.58 16.19 -18.94
CA ALA A 35 -44.04 14.94 -19.47
C ALA A 35 -44.01 14.90 -21.02
N SER A 36 -44.81 15.73 -21.69
CA SER A 36 -44.83 15.90 -23.14
C SER A 36 -43.71 16.79 -23.69
N ALA A 37 -42.94 17.48 -22.84
CA ALA A 37 -41.86 18.34 -23.27
C ALA A 37 -40.67 17.52 -23.78
N SER A 38 -40.08 17.95 -24.90
CA SER A 38 -38.91 17.30 -25.50
C SER A 38 -37.70 17.21 -24.56
N ALA A 39 -37.57 18.15 -23.61
CA ALA A 39 -36.51 18.19 -22.62
C ALA A 39 -36.73 17.25 -21.42
N TYR A 40 -37.94 16.72 -21.22
CA TYR A 40 -38.29 15.93 -20.04
C TYR A 40 -37.41 14.67 -19.85
N PRO A 41 -37.14 13.85 -20.89
CA PRO A 41 -36.26 12.69 -20.75
C PRO A 41 -34.81 13.09 -20.38
N ALA A 42 -34.30 14.16 -20.97
CA ALA A 42 -32.96 14.67 -20.69
C ALA A 42 -32.83 15.19 -19.25
N LEU A 43 -33.85 15.91 -18.75
CA LEU A 43 -33.91 16.36 -17.36
C LEU A 43 -33.98 15.18 -16.39
N GLN A 44 -34.77 14.15 -16.69
CA GLN A 44 -34.84 12.95 -15.87
C GLN A 44 -33.49 12.22 -15.80
N ALA A 45 -32.79 12.09 -16.93
CA ALA A 45 -31.45 11.52 -16.97
C ALA A 45 -30.45 12.37 -16.15
N ALA A 46 -30.51 13.70 -16.26
CA ALA A 46 -29.64 14.60 -15.51
C ALA A 46 -29.86 14.51 -13.99
N VAL A 47 -31.12 14.40 -13.52
CA VAL A 47 -31.43 14.20 -12.10
C VAL A 47 -30.82 12.89 -11.58
N ARG A 48 -30.96 11.79 -12.34
CA ARG A 48 -30.39 10.49 -11.97
C ARG A 48 -28.86 10.54 -11.94
N ALA A 49 -28.23 11.13 -12.95
CA ALA A 49 -26.78 11.27 -13.03
C ALA A 49 -26.23 12.08 -11.85
N MET A 50 -26.84 13.21 -11.52
CA MET A 50 -26.40 14.01 -10.38
C MET A 50 -26.64 13.34 -9.02
N ALA A 51 -27.71 12.56 -8.89
CA ALA A 51 -27.91 11.73 -7.70
C ALA A 51 -26.81 10.67 -7.56
N GLN A 52 -26.42 10.02 -8.67
CA GLN A 52 -25.31 9.06 -8.68
C GLN A 52 -23.97 9.71 -8.31
N VAL A 53 -23.69 10.91 -8.81
CA VAL A 53 -22.47 11.66 -8.44
C VAL A 53 -22.42 11.90 -6.93
N ASN A 54 -23.51 12.34 -6.31
CA ASN A 54 -23.56 12.53 -4.86
C ASN A 54 -23.37 11.22 -4.09
N ALA A 55 -24.00 10.13 -4.54
CA ALA A 55 -23.82 8.81 -3.94
C ALA A 55 -22.35 8.37 -4.00
N ASN A 56 -21.71 8.52 -5.16
CA ASN A 56 -20.29 8.20 -5.37
C ASN A 56 -19.38 9.04 -4.47
N ILE A 57 -19.64 10.35 -4.32
CA ILE A 57 -18.88 11.23 -3.43
C ILE A 57 -19.02 10.80 -1.96
N ASN A 58 -20.25 10.49 -1.53
CA ASN A 58 -20.51 10.06 -0.17
C ASN A 58 -19.84 8.72 0.14
N GLU A 59 -19.90 7.80 -0.81
CA GLU A 59 -19.25 6.49 -0.71
C GLU A 59 -17.72 6.62 -0.68
N TYR A 60 -17.13 7.50 -1.51
CA TYR A 60 -15.71 7.81 -1.46
C TYR A 60 -15.30 8.41 -0.10
N LYS A 61 -16.09 9.34 0.43
CA LYS A 61 -15.87 9.92 1.76
C LYS A 61 -15.89 8.84 2.85
N ARG A 62 -16.90 7.95 2.82
CA ARG A 62 -17.04 6.81 3.74
C ARG A 62 -15.81 5.90 3.68
N ARG A 63 -15.38 5.50 2.47
CA ARG A 63 -14.17 4.69 2.26
C ARG A 63 -12.92 5.35 2.81
N ARG A 64 -12.74 6.65 2.56
CA ARG A 64 -11.60 7.42 3.05
C ARG A 64 -11.59 7.56 4.58
N GLU A 65 -12.75 7.71 5.22
CA GLU A 65 -12.87 7.75 6.68
C GLU A 65 -12.50 6.40 7.31
N VAL A 66 -13.00 5.29 6.75
CA VAL A 66 -12.62 3.92 7.17
C VAL A 66 -11.12 3.71 7.00
N ALA A 67 -10.56 4.04 5.83
CA ALA A 67 -9.14 3.93 5.56
C ALA A 67 -8.33 4.76 6.57
N THR A 68 -8.67 6.03 6.79
CA THR A 68 -7.93 6.91 7.71
C THR A 68 -7.98 6.41 9.16
N LYS A 69 -9.13 5.88 9.61
CA LYS A 69 -9.30 5.32 10.95
C LYS A 69 -8.38 4.12 11.20
N TYR A 70 -8.07 3.36 10.15
CA TYR A 70 -7.40 2.07 10.30
C TYR A 70 -6.02 1.96 9.65
N ASN A 71 -5.62 2.93 8.83
CA ASN A 71 -4.31 3.06 8.17
C ASN A 71 -3.24 3.71 9.07
N LYS A 72 -3.62 4.31 10.22
CA LYS A 72 -2.63 4.81 11.18
C LYS A 72 -1.89 3.63 11.84
N ALA A 73 -0.75 3.27 11.27
CA ALA A 73 0.29 2.55 11.98
C ALA A 73 0.86 3.49 13.06
N GLU A 74 0.15 3.60 14.19
CA GLU A 74 0.76 4.26 15.35
C GLU A 74 1.96 3.40 15.76
N HIS A 75 3.16 3.97 15.68
CA HIS A 75 4.37 3.45 16.31
C HIS A 75 4.21 3.58 17.83
N LEU A 76 3.30 2.80 18.40
CA LEU A 76 3.08 2.73 19.84
C LEU A 76 4.18 1.89 20.45
N THR A 77 4.82 2.44 21.47
CA THR A 77 5.73 1.65 22.32
C THR A 77 4.95 0.54 23.02
N LEU A 78 5.64 -0.51 23.46
CA LEU A 78 5.01 -1.62 24.20
C LEU A 78 4.24 -1.13 25.43
N ARG A 79 4.72 -0.05 26.07
CA ARG A 79 4.07 0.60 27.21
C ARG A 79 2.76 1.29 26.83
N ASP A 80 2.72 1.98 25.69
CA ASP A 80 1.49 2.62 25.19
C ASP A 80 0.45 1.60 24.76
N ARG A 81 0.91 0.45 24.22
CA ARG A 81 0.03 -0.69 23.92
C ARG A 81 -0.57 -1.30 25.18
N LEU A 82 0.23 -1.42 26.25
CA LEU A 82 -0.23 -1.90 27.56
C LEU A 82 -1.21 -0.92 28.23
N ALA A 83 -0.93 0.38 28.17
CA ALA A 83 -1.78 1.41 28.76
C ALA A 83 -3.16 1.55 28.08
N ARG A 84 -3.30 1.11 26.82
CA ARG A 84 -4.56 1.11 26.07
C ARG A 84 -5.34 -0.20 26.16
N LEU A 85 -4.87 -1.17 26.94
CA LEU A 85 -5.61 -2.40 27.22
C LEU A 85 -6.87 -2.08 28.03
N ASN A 86 -8.02 -2.07 27.35
CA ASN A 86 -9.34 -1.95 27.97
C ASN A 86 -9.92 -3.36 28.17
N THR A 87 -10.45 -3.65 29.36
CA THR A 87 -11.16 -4.91 29.70
C THR A 87 -12.17 -5.33 28.63
N HIS A 88 -12.92 -4.37 28.07
CA HIS A 88 -13.88 -4.62 26.99
C HIS A 88 -13.21 -5.01 25.66
N SER A 89 -12.01 -4.49 25.36
CA SER A 89 -11.23 -4.90 24.19
C SER A 89 -10.58 -6.27 24.37
N ILE A 90 -10.20 -6.64 25.60
CA ILE A 90 -9.66 -7.96 25.92
C ILE A 90 -10.77 -9.00 25.78
N ALA A 91 -11.95 -8.74 26.36
CA ALA A 91 -13.11 -9.62 26.24
C ALA A 91 -13.43 -9.93 24.76
N LYS A 92 -13.52 -8.90 23.90
CA LYS A 92 -13.75 -9.09 22.46
C LYS A 92 -12.67 -9.93 21.78
N LYS A 93 -11.38 -9.74 22.12
CA LYS A 93 -10.29 -10.56 21.56
C LYS A 93 -10.39 -12.03 22.00
N THR A 94 -10.77 -12.27 23.26
CA THR A 94 -10.98 -13.62 23.77
C THR A 94 -12.17 -14.31 23.10
N THR A 95 -13.30 -13.61 22.93
CA THR A 95 -14.47 -14.14 22.21
C THR A 95 -14.14 -14.45 20.76
N ARG A 96 -13.40 -13.58 20.07
CA ARG A 96 -12.93 -13.82 18.69
C ARG A 96 -12.01 -15.04 18.59
N LEU A 97 -11.07 -15.19 19.51
CA LEU A 97 -10.20 -16.37 19.57
C LEU A 97 -11.00 -17.65 19.82
N SER A 98 -11.98 -17.62 20.72
CA SER A 98 -12.90 -18.75 20.95
C SER A 98 -13.64 -19.12 19.67
N ARG A 99 -14.14 -18.13 18.91
CA ARG A 99 -14.86 -18.36 17.66
C ARG A 99 -13.96 -18.91 16.55
N LEU A 100 -12.72 -18.41 16.44
CA LEU A 100 -11.72 -18.98 15.52
C LEU A 100 -11.43 -20.46 15.81
N LEU A 101 -11.25 -20.82 17.09
CA LEU A 101 -11.03 -22.21 17.48
C LEU A 101 -12.25 -23.09 17.16
N MET A 102 -13.47 -22.56 17.30
CA MET A 102 -14.69 -23.26 16.91
C MET A 102 -14.77 -23.51 15.39
N HIS A 103 -14.34 -22.55 14.57
CA HIS A 103 -14.23 -22.72 13.12
C HIS A 103 -13.20 -23.79 12.76
N GLU A 104 -12.00 -23.75 13.36
CA GLU A 104 -10.93 -24.74 13.11
C GLU A 104 -11.33 -26.16 13.56
N ALA A 105 -12.11 -26.28 14.63
CA ALA A 105 -12.65 -27.55 15.12
C ALA A 105 -13.88 -28.05 14.35
N GLY A 106 -14.40 -27.27 13.39
CA GLY A 106 -15.61 -27.62 12.62
C GLY A 106 -16.90 -27.57 13.43
N ILE A 107 -16.89 -26.91 14.59
CA ILE A 107 -18.05 -26.77 15.49
C ILE A 107 -19.01 -25.69 14.96
N VAL A 108 -18.46 -24.65 14.33
CA VAL A 108 -19.22 -23.56 13.70
C VAL A 108 -18.82 -23.49 12.22
N ALA A 109 -19.80 -23.25 11.33
CA ALA A 109 -19.54 -23.13 9.90
C ALA A 109 -18.87 -21.78 9.60
N LYS A 110 -17.72 -21.83 8.92
CA LYS A 110 -17.00 -20.64 8.46
C LYS A 110 -17.72 -20.01 7.28
N THR A 111 -17.90 -18.69 7.32
CA THR A 111 -18.35 -17.94 6.13
C THR A 111 -17.27 -18.03 5.04
N GLU A 112 -17.54 -18.74 3.95
CA GLU A 112 -16.67 -18.77 2.77
C GLU A 112 -16.93 -17.53 1.90
N ASP A 113 -15.91 -16.69 1.75
CA ASP A 113 -15.90 -15.54 0.84
C ASP A 113 -14.78 -15.75 -0.17
N LYS A 114 -15.01 -16.68 -1.10
CA LYS A 114 -13.99 -17.14 -2.05
C LYS A 114 -13.42 -16.01 -2.90
N GLU A 115 -14.24 -15.04 -3.27
CA GLU A 115 -13.77 -13.87 -4.04
C GLU A 115 -12.80 -13.02 -3.23
N TYR A 116 -13.09 -12.76 -1.95
CA TYR A 116 -12.17 -12.05 -1.08
C TYR A 116 -10.92 -12.89 -0.75
N ASP A 117 -11.07 -14.19 -0.52
CA ASP A 117 -9.96 -15.08 -0.19
C ASP A 117 -8.90 -15.10 -1.31
N ASP A 118 -9.33 -15.15 -2.58
CA ASP A 118 -8.44 -15.05 -3.74
C ASP A 118 -7.72 -13.68 -3.82
N LEU A 119 -8.39 -12.60 -3.39
CA LEU A 119 -7.81 -11.25 -3.34
C LEU A 119 -6.79 -11.11 -2.19
N GLU A 120 -7.11 -11.66 -1.02
CA GLU A 120 -6.20 -11.69 0.12
C GLU A 120 -4.96 -12.53 -0.20
N GLU A 121 -5.11 -13.71 -0.81
CA GLU A 121 -3.98 -14.56 -1.20
C GLU A 121 -3.01 -13.80 -2.11
N LYS A 122 -3.52 -13.12 -3.14
CA LYS A 122 -2.71 -12.28 -4.03
C LYS A 122 -2.01 -11.15 -3.27
N PHE A 123 -2.71 -10.50 -2.34
CA PHE A 123 -2.12 -9.45 -1.51
C PHE A 123 -0.99 -10.00 -0.63
N GLN A 124 -1.18 -11.17 0.00
CA GLN A 124 -0.13 -11.82 0.79
C GLN A 124 1.07 -12.26 -0.05
N CYS A 125 0.84 -12.69 -1.29
CA CYS A 125 1.92 -12.96 -2.25
C CYS A 125 2.76 -11.70 -2.54
N VAL A 126 2.11 -10.53 -2.74
CA VAL A 126 2.80 -9.25 -2.93
C VAL A 126 3.60 -8.86 -1.68
N VAL A 127 2.99 -8.92 -0.50
CA VAL A 127 3.65 -8.67 0.79
C VAL A 127 4.91 -9.52 0.94
N SER A 128 4.78 -10.83 0.70
CA SER A 128 5.87 -11.78 0.83
C SER A 128 6.97 -11.49 -0.19
N SER A 129 6.60 -11.20 -1.43
CA SER A 129 7.54 -10.85 -2.50
C SER A 129 8.35 -9.59 -2.18
N VAL A 130 7.71 -8.54 -1.64
CA VAL A 130 8.39 -7.32 -1.20
C VAL A 130 9.37 -7.61 -0.07
N ALA A 131 8.94 -8.37 0.95
CA ALA A 131 9.80 -8.73 2.09
C ALA A 131 11.01 -9.56 1.64
N THR A 132 10.79 -10.59 0.82
CA THR A 132 11.85 -11.43 0.28
C THR A 132 12.81 -10.64 -0.61
N LEU A 133 12.31 -9.78 -1.49
CA LEU A 133 13.18 -8.95 -2.33
C LEU A 133 14.02 -7.99 -1.49
N LYS A 134 13.46 -7.43 -0.41
CA LYS A 134 14.18 -6.52 0.49
C LYS A 134 15.34 -7.23 1.18
N GLU A 135 15.09 -8.43 1.68
CA GLU A 135 16.13 -9.26 2.29
C GLU A 135 17.20 -9.66 1.26
N ASN A 136 16.80 -10.05 0.05
CA ASN A 136 17.72 -10.41 -1.03
C ASN A 136 18.62 -9.25 -1.44
N VAL A 137 18.07 -8.03 -1.55
CA VAL A 137 18.85 -6.82 -1.88
C VAL A 137 19.80 -6.44 -0.73
N ALA A 138 19.36 -6.57 0.52
CA ALA A 138 20.22 -6.34 1.68
C ALA A 138 21.37 -7.34 1.75
N SER A 139 21.08 -8.63 1.55
CA SER A 139 22.10 -9.69 1.47
C SER A 139 23.07 -9.45 0.31
N TYR A 140 22.57 -9.09 -0.87
CA TYR A 140 23.40 -8.72 -2.02
C TYR A 140 24.35 -7.57 -1.69
N LEU A 141 23.86 -6.50 -1.06
CA LEU A 141 24.69 -5.37 -0.62
C LEU A 141 25.77 -5.80 0.38
N GLY A 142 25.42 -6.65 1.35
CA GLY A 142 26.37 -7.19 2.31
C GLY A 142 27.47 -8.03 1.64
N HIS A 143 27.11 -8.90 0.69
CA HIS A 143 28.09 -9.66 -0.10
C HIS A 143 28.95 -8.77 -0.98
N PHE A 144 28.36 -7.75 -1.59
CA PHE A 144 29.07 -6.77 -2.40
C PHE A 144 30.09 -6.01 -1.55
N GLU A 145 29.74 -5.62 -0.33
CA GLU A 145 30.66 -4.99 0.63
C GLU A 145 31.79 -5.91 1.07
N ALA A 146 31.48 -7.17 1.37
CA ALA A 146 32.48 -8.16 1.72
C ALA A 146 33.47 -8.39 0.56
N PHE A 147 32.97 -8.43 -0.68
CA PHE A 147 33.80 -8.55 -1.89
C PHE A 147 34.75 -7.36 -2.09
N LEU A 148 34.32 -6.14 -1.72
CA LEU A 148 35.10 -4.91 -1.87
C LEU A 148 36.02 -4.58 -0.69
N SER A 149 35.91 -5.32 0.40
CA SER A 149 36.71 -5.11 1.62
C SER A 149 38.22 -5.31 1.41
N PRO A 150 38.69 -6.33 0.65
CA PRO A 150 40.12 -6.49 0.40
C PRO A 150 40.67 -5.39 -0.52
N THR A 151 41.68 -4.65 -0.03
CA THR A 151 42.34 -3.56 -0.78
C THR A 151 43.84 -3.83 -1.01
N PRO A 152 44.21 -4.94 -1.69
CA PRO A 152 45.63 -5.29 -1.88
C PRO A 152 46.41 -4.22 -2.64
N HIS A 153 45.74 -3.47 -3.53
CA HIS A 153 46.33 -2.38 -4.29
C HIS A 153 46.80 -1.19 -3.44
N GLN A 154 46.29 -1.06 -2.20
CA GLN A 154 46.74 -0.04 -1.25
C GLN A 154 48.04 -0.43 -0.51
N ARG A 155 48.50 -1.67 -0.68
CA ARG A 155 49.79 -2.10 -0.14
C ARG A 155 50.89 -1.59 -1.08
N ASP A 156 51.82 -0.82 -0.51
CA ASP A 156 53.01 -0.40 -1.24
C ASP A 156 53.96 -1.61 -1.39
N LEU A 157 54.06 -2.09 -2.63
CA LEU A 157 54.94 -3.19 -3.02
C LEU A 157 56.20 -2.67 -3.74
N GLN A 158 56.38 -1.35 -3.85
CA GLN A 158 57.48 -0.71 -4.61
C GLN A 158 57.57 -1.22 -6.06
N MET A 159 56.42 -1.51 -6.66
CA MET A 159 56.27 -1.88 -8.07
C MET A 159 55.61 -0.71 -8.79
N ASP A 160 56.44 0.15 -9.36
CA ASP A 160 56.03 1.42 -9.95
C ASP A 160 55.84 1.36 -11.47
N GLU A 161 56.11 0.21 -12.10
CA GLU A 161 55.97 0.00 -13.54
C GLU A 161 55.30 -1.34 -13.88
N GLY A 162 54.73 -1.41 -15.09
CA GLY A 162 54.17 -2.64 -15.66
C GLY A 162 52.79 -3.04 -15.10
N PRO A 163 52.43 -4.34 -15.19
CA PRO A 163 51.08 -4.82 -14.87
C PRO A 163 50.61 -4.54 -13.43
N ALA A 164 51.54 -4.44 -12.47
CA ALA A 164 51.22 -4.15 -11.09
C ALA A 164 50.68 -2.71 -10.91
N GLN A 165 51.25 -1.74 -11.62
CA GLN A 165 50.79 -0.34 -11.63
C GLN A 165 49.43 -0.21 -12.33
N GLN A 166 49.26 -0.90 -13.46
CA GLN A 166 47.97 -0.94 -14.19
C GLN A 166 46.84 -1.51 -13.32
N TYR A 167 47.09 -2.62 -12.61
CA TYR A 167 46.13 -3.18 -11.67
C TYR A 167 45.83 -2.20 -10.52
N ARG A 168 46.83 -1.49 -9.99
CA ARG A 168 46.64 -0.51 -8.92
C ARG A 168 45.70 0.61 -9.37
N HIS A 169 45.96 1.24 -10.52
CA HIS A 169 45.10 2.28 -11.06
C HIS A 169 43.69 1.79 -11.40
N PHE A 170 43.58 0.58 -11.96
CA PHE A 170 42.29 -0.07 -12.20
C PHE A 170 41.49 -0.23 -10.90
N ALA A 171 42.10 -0.84 -9.89
CA ALA A 171 41.46 -1.13 -8.61
C ALA A 171 41.09 0.14 -7.83
N GLU A 172 41.93 1.18 -7.86
CA GLU A 172 41.62 2.49 -7.28
C GLU A 172 40.42 3.15 -7.98
N CYS A 173 40.38 3.14 -9.32
CA CYS A 173 39.26 3.67 -10.08
C CYS A 173 37.95 2.97 -9.70
N LEU A 174 37.99 1.63 -9.61
CA LEU A 174 36.85 0.85 -9.19
C LEU A 174 36.38 1.21 -7.77
N GLN A 175 37.30 1.26 -6.81
CA GLN A 175 36.99 1.49 -5.40
C GLN A 175 36.49 2.91 -5.11
N TYR A 176 37.07 3.92 -5.73
CA TYR A 176 36.77 5.32 -5.41
C TYR A 176 35.74 5.96 -6.35
N THR A 177 35.50 5.39 -7.54
CA THR A 177 34.59 5.99 -8.54
C THR A 177 33.44 5.05 -8.91
N VAL A 178 33.75 3.87 -9.45
CA VAL A 178 32.72 3.00 -10.06
C VAL A 178 31.78 2.40 -9.01
N PHE A 179 32.33 1.77 -7.96
CA PHE A 179 31.50 1.12 -6.95
C PHE A 179 30.70 2.09 -6.06
N PRO A 180 31.24 3.24 -5.61
CA PRO A 180 30.45 4.23 -4.87
C PRO A 180 29.27 4.76 -5.68
N GLU A 181 29.47 5.05 -6.98
CA GLU A 181 28.39 5.52 -7.85
C GLU A 181 27.34 4.42 -8.08
N PHE A 182 27.77 3.18 -8.29
CA PHE A 182 26.85 2.04 -8.37
C PHE A 182 26.01 1.89 -7.08
N LYS A 183 26.63 1.92 -5.90
CA LYS A 183 25.92 1.84 -4.61
C LYS A 183 24.90 2.98 -4.46
N ARG A 184 25.28 4.21 -4.81
CA ARG A 184 24.39 5.37 -4.75
C ARG A 184 23.17 5.20 -5.66
N ARG A 185 23.37 4.71 -6.89
CA ARG A 185 22.28 4.44 -7.83
C ARG A 185 21.39 3.28 -7.36
N LEU A 186 22.00 2.23 -6.80
CA LEU A 186 21.29 1.08 -6.24
C LEU A 186 20.41 1.48 -5.05
N ASP A 187 20.92 2.29 -4.12
CA ASP A 187 20.13 2.80 -3.01
C ASP A 187 18.91 3.59 -3.50
N ARG A 188 19.14 4.54 -4.42
CA ARG A 188 18.09 5.44 -4.93
C ARG A 188 17.04 4.74 -5.78
N LEU A 189 17.43 3.78 -6.63
CA LEU A 189 16.55 3.18 -7.64
C LEU A 189 15.96 1.83 -7.21
N VAL A 190 16.53 1.19 -6.19
CA VAL A 190 16.09 -0.13 -5.71
C VAL A 190 15.73 -0.09 -4.23
N CYS A 191 16.66 0.30 -3.36
CA CYS A 191 16.43 0.22 -1.90
C CYS A 191 15.34 1.19 -1.42
N GLN A 192 15.41 2.47 -1.80
CA GLN A 192 14.43 3.48 -1.38
C GLN A 192 13.01 3.20 -1.90
N PRO A 193 12.79 2.87 -3.18
CA PRO A 193 11.46 2.48 -3.67
C PRO A 193 10.92 1.23 -2.98
N LEU A 194 11.79 0.24 -2.71
CA LEU A 194 11.38 -0.99 -2.05
C LEU A 194 11.00 -0.78 -0.57
N CYS A 195 11.73 0.08 0.14
CA CYS A 195 11.35 0.53 1.49
C CYS A 195 10.02 1.30 1.46
N SER A 196 9.85 2.22 0.52
CA SER A 196 8.61 2.99 0.38
C SER A 196 7.40 2.08 0.11
N LEU A 197 7.56 1.08 -0.77
CA LEU A 197 6.53 0.08 -1.05
C LEU A 197 6.22 -0.78 0.18
N SER A 198 7.26 -1.23 0.91
CA SER A 198 7.11 -1.95 2.18
C SER A 198 6.30 -1.15 3.21
N ASP A 199 6.52 0.16 3.31
CA ASP A 199 5.79 1.01 4.25
C ASP A 199 4.33 1.22 3.83
N MET A 200 4.07 1.36 2.53
CA MET A 200 2.71 1.48 1.98
C MET A 200 1.85 0.23 2.21
N LEU A 201 2.46 -0.96 2.33
CA LEU A 201 1.75 -2.22 2.60
C LEU A 201 1.19 -2.31 4.03
N VAL A 202 1.76 -1.58 4.99
CA VAL A 202 1.41 -1.70 6.42
C VAL A 202 -0.07 -1.38 6.67
N GLY A 203 -0.60 -0.33 6.03
CA GLY A 203 -2.00 0.07 6.16
C GLY A 203 -2.99 -0.99 5.68
N PRO A 204 -2.90 -1.42 4.40
CA PRO A 204 -3.68 -2.53 3.88
C PRO A 204 -3.56 -3.82 4.70
N GLN A 205 -2.36 -4.21 5.14
CA GLN A 205 -2.18 -5.39 6.02
C GLN A 205 -2.97 -5.27 7.33
N GLN A 206 -2.98 -4.08 7.95
CA GLN A 206 -3.77 -3.85 9.16
C GLN A 206 -5.27 -3.90 8.89
N LEU A 207 -5.73 -3.40 7.74
CA LEU A 207 -7.13 -3.47 7.34
C LEU A 207 -7.59 -4.90 7.10
N VAL A 208 -6.81 -5.72 6.40
CA VAL A 208 -7.06 -7.15 6.20
C VAL A 208 -7.20 -7.87 7.54
N LYS A 209 -6.27 -7.65 8.48
CA LYS A 209 -6.37 -8.20 9.84
C LYS A 209 -7.62 -7.72 10.58
N LYS A 210 -7.95 -6.44 10.47
CA LYS A 210 -9.15 -5.87 11.11
C LYS A 210 -10.44 -6.40 10.51
N ARG A 211 -10.47 -6.69 9.21
CA ARG A 211 -11.61 -7.35 8.55
C ARG A 211 -11.86 -8.70 9.20
N LEU A 212 -10.83 -9.54 9.35
CA LEU A 212 -10.96 -10.84 10.01
C LEU A 212 -11.49 -10.71 11.44
N ASP A 213 -10.92 -9.80 12.24
CA ASP A 213 -11.41 -9.53 13.60
C ASP A 213 -12.90 -9.14 13.61
N LYS A 214 -13.35 -8.37 12.61
CA LYS A 214 -14.72 -7.84 12.51
C LYS A 214 -15.71 -8.81 11.89
N LEU A 215 -15.24 -9.72 11.04
CA LEU A 215 -16.03 -10.84 10.52
C LEU A 215 -16.54 -11.71 11.69
N LEU A 216 -15.66 -12.02 12.63
CA LEU A 216 -16.01 -12.81 13.81
C LEU A 216 -17.08 -12.13 14.68
N ASP A 217 -16.97 -10.80 14.88
CA ASP A 217 -18.01 -10.01 15.56
C ASP A 217 -19.33 -10.05 14.76
N TYR A 218 -19.26 -9.93 13.42
CA TYR A 218 -20.42 -9.92 12.53
C TYR A 218 -21.18 -11.25 12.55
N GLU A 219 -20.48 -12.37 12.41
CA GLU A 219 -21.11 -13.70 12.39
C GLU A 219 -21.82 -13.99 13.72
N GLU A 220 -21.22 -13.62 14.86
CA GLU A 220 -21.84 -13.81 16.19
C GLU A 220 -23.12 -12.99 16.35
N ILE A 221 -23.11 -11.73 15.90
CA ILE A 221 -24.29 -10.88 15.93
C ILE A 221 -25.35 -11.39 14.95
N GLN A 222 -24.93 -11.89 13.78
CA GLN A 222 -25.83 -12.43 12.76
C GLN A 222 -26.56 -13.70 13.23
N GLU A 223 -25.86 -14.59 13.94
CA GLU A 223 -26.46 -15.76 14.60
C GLU A 223 -27.50 -15.32 15.64
N ARG A 224 -27.11 -14.42 16.56
CA ARG A 224 -28.00 -13.88 17.59
C ARG A 224 -29.22 -13.18 16.99
N LYS A 225 -29.03 -12.42 15.90
CA LYS A 225 -30.12 -11.79 15.14
C LYS A 225 -31.11 -12.82 14.60
N SER A 226 -30.60 -13.95 14.10
CA SER A 226 -31.42 -15.03 13.55
C SER A 226 -32.20 -15.74 14.66
N GLU A 227 -31.66 -15.83 15.87
CA GLU A 227 -32.31 -16.43 17.05
C GLU A 227 -33.32 -15.51 17.74
N MET A 228 -32.95 -14.24 17.97
CA MET A 228 -33.71 -13.28 18.78
C MET A 228 -34.56 -12.30 17.95
N GLY A 229 -34.42 -12.30 16.62
CA GLY A 229 -35.18 -11.46 15.69
C GLY A 229 -34.92 -9.95 15.78
N SER A 230 -34.03 -9.51 16.67
CA SER A 230 -33.71 -8.10 16.90
C SER A 230 -32.22 -7.94 17.23
N VAL A 231 -31.70 -6.75 16.96
CA VAL A 231 -30.29 -6.40 17.17
C VAL A 231 -30.26 -5.04 17.85
N THR A 232 -29.36 -4.86 18.80
CA THR A 232 -29.16 -3.55 19.44
C THR A 232 -28.49 -2.56 18.49
N TYR A 233 -28.62 -1.26 18.76
CA TYR A 233 -27.98 -0.22 17.96
C TYR A 233 -26.45 -0.40 17.87
N ASP A 234 -25.80 -0.79 18.97
CA ASP A 234 -24.34 -0.99 19.02
C ASP A 234 -23.88 -2.21 18.20
N GLU A 235 -24.70 -3.26 18.18
CA GLU A 235 -24.46 -4.46 17.37
C GLU A 235 -24.68 -4.17 15.88
N GLU A 236 -25.72 -3.41 15.53
CA GLU A 236 -25.95 -2.96 14.15
C GLU A 236 -24.80 -2.08 13.65
N ALA A 237 -24.28 -1.19 14.50
CA ALA A 237 -23.09 -0.40 14.20
C ALA A 237 -21.82 -1.27 14.02
N ALA A 238 -21.67 -2.35 14.81
CA ALA A 238 -20.57 -3.30 14.65
C ALA A 238 -20.66 -4.08 13.34
N MET A 239 -21.87 -4.52 12.95
CA MET A 239 -22.11 -5.18 11.66
C MET A 239 -21.78 -4.25 10.49
N ASN A 240 -22.28 -3.01 10.52
CA ASN A 240 -21.98 -2.00 9.51
C ASN A 240 -20.48 -1.70 9.42
N THR A 241 -19.74 -1.80 10.53
CA THR A 241 -18.28 -1.65 10.53
C THR A 241 -17.59 -2.76 9.75
N TYR A 242 -18.03 -4.03 9.90
CA TYR A 242 -17.50 -5.14 9.11
C TYR A 242 -17.77 -4.93 7.62
N LEU A 243 -19.03 -4.71 7.23
CA LEU A 243 -19.43 -4.48 5.83
C LEU A 243 -18.62 -3.34 5.23
N ALA A 244 -18.44 -2.26 6.00
CA ALA A 244 -17.68 -1.11 5.55
C ALA A 244 -16.20 -1.40 5.25
N ILE A 245 -15.54 -2.22 6.08
CA ILE A 245 -14.16 -2.64 5.87
C ILE A 245 -14.08 -3.63 4.70
N ASN A 246 -15.03 -4.56 4.60
CA ASN A 246 -15.11 -5.55 3.53
C ASN A 246 -15.23 -4.86 2.16
N ASP A 247 -16.21 -3.97 1.99
CA ASP A 247 -16.44 -3.23 0.75
C ASP A 247 -15.22 -2.41 0.32
N LEU A 248 -14.53 -1.80 1.29
CA LEU A 248 -13.30 -1.05 1.03
C LEU A 248 -12.21 -1.96 0.48
N LEU A 249 -11.98 -3.12 1.10
CA LEU A 249 -10.91 -4.02 0.68
C LEU A 249 -11.21 -4.66 -0.68
N VAL A 250 -12.45 -5.09 -0.93
CA VAL A 250 -12.87 -5.66 -2.22
C VAL A 250 -12.69 -4.63 -3.35
N ALA A 251 -12.97 -3.35 -3.10
CA ALA A 251 -12.82 -2.30 -4.10
C ALA A 251 -11.36 -1.89 -4.38
N GLU A 252 -10.53 -1.81 -3.33
CA GLU A 252 -9.20 -1.19 -3.39
C GLU A 252 -8.04 -2.19 -3.55
N LEU A 253 -8.13 -3.41 -2.97
CA LEU A 253 -7.05 -4.40 -3.03
C LEU A 253 -6.66 -4.79 -4.47
N PRO A 254 -7.59 -5.00 -5.43
CA PRO A 254 -7.21 -5.37 -6.79
C PRO A 254 -6.32 -4.32 -7.46
N GLN A 255 -6.69 -3.04 -7.30
CA GLN A 255 -5.96 -1.90 -7.87
C GLN A 255 -4.61 -1.73 -7.19
N PHE A 256 -4.59 -1.82 -5.85
CA PHE A 256 -3.36 -1.76 -5.07
C PHE A 256 -2.37 -2.85 -5.48
N ASN A 257 -2.83 -4.11 -5.55
CA ASN A 257 -2.01 -5.25 -5.94
C ASN A 257 -1.41 -5.07 -7.34
N GLN A 258 -2.22 -4.60 -8.30
CA GLN A 258 -1.75 -4.34 -9.67
C GLN A 258 -0.61 -3.32 -9.70
N VAL A 259 -0.77 -2.18 -9.01
CA VAL A 259 0.26 -1.13 -8.97
C VAL A 259 1.50 -1.60 -8.21
N ALA A 260 1.34 -2.33 -7.10
CA ALA A 260 2.45 -2.86 -6.33
C ALA A 260 3.30 -3.87 -7.14
N VAL A 261 2.65 -4.76 -7.90
CA VAL A 261 3.34 -5.71 -8.80
C VAL A 261 4.07 -4.98 -9.92
N GLN A 262 3.47 -3.94 -10.52
CA GLN A 262 4.14 -3.13 -11.53
C GLN A 262 5.39 -2.44 -10.97
N LEU A 263 5.30 -1.87 -9.77
CA LEU A 263 6.44 -1.24 -9.10
C LEU A 263 7.55 -2.25 -8.79
N LEU A 264 7.20 -3.45 -8.31
CA LEU A 264 8.15 -4.56 -8.12
C LEU A 264 8.88 -4.89 -9.43
N GLY A 265 8.14 -5.01 -10.54
CA GLY A 265 8.71 -5.24 -11.87
C GLY A 265 9.70 -4.14 -12.27
N GLN A 266 9.34 -2.87 -12.05
CA GLN A 266 10.22 -1.72 -12.35
C GLN A 266 11.48 -1.71 -11.48
N ILE A 267 11.37 -2.07 -10.20
CA ILE A 267 12.52 -2.20 -9.29
C ILE A 267 13.48 -3.27 -9.79
N LEU A 268 12.96 -4.44 -10.18
CA LEU A 268 13.77 -5.52 -10.74
C LEU A 268 14.44 -5.14 -12.06
N CYS A 269 13.71 -4.49 -12.98
CA CYS A 269 14.29 -3.99 -14.23
C CYS A 269 15.39 -2.95 -13.97
N SER A 270 15.20 -2.07 -12.97
CA SER A 270 16.20 -1.09 -12.56
C SER A 270 17.44 -1.79 -12.01
N PHE A 271 17.26 -2.79 -11.15
CA PHE A 271 18.37 -3.62 -10.65
C PHE A 271 19.16 -4.29 -11.79
N SER A 272 18.48 -4.97 -12.73
CA SER A 272 19.14 -5.61 -13.87
C SER A 272 19.90 -4.60 -14.75
N THR A 273 19.33 -3.41 -14.96
CA THR A 273 19.99 -2.33 -15.71
C THR A 273 21.25 -1.86 -15.00
N LEU A 274 21.19 -1.68 -13.67
CA LEU A 274 22.35 -1.30 -12.87
C LEU A 274 23.47 -2.34 -12.92
N GLN A 275 23.14 -3.63 -12.89
CA GLN A 275 24.13 -4.70 -13.04
C GLN A 275 24.82 -4.65 -14.40
N ARG A 276 24.05 -4.45 -15.47
CA ARG A 276 24.60 -4.33 -16.83
C ARG A 276 25.51 -3.11 -16.97
N ASP A 277 25.08 -1.96 -16.44
CA ASP A 277 25.87 -0.74 -16.45
C ASP A 277 27.18 -0.92 -15.68
N LEU A 278 27.14 -1.56 -14.51
CA LEU A 278 28.33 -1.87 -13.72
C LEU A 278 29.30 -2.76 -14.51
N ALA A 279 28.81 -3.84 -15.10
CA ALA A 279 29.64 -4.75 -15.91
C ALA A 279 30.29 -4.02 -17.09
N ALA A 280 29.54 -3.18 -17.81
CA ALA A 280 30.07 -2.39 -18.93
C ALA A 280 31.14 -1.39 -18.48
N GLN A 281 30.94 -0.71 -17.35
CA GLN A 281 31.91 0.24 -16.80
C GLN A 281 33.20 -0.45 -16.35
N VAL A 282 33.08 -1.60 -15.67
CA VAL A 282 34.24 -2.40 -15.23
C VAL A 282 35.03 -2.90 -16.43
N LEU A 283 34.36 -3.41 -17.47
CA LEU A 283 35.01 -3.88 -18.69
C LEU A 283 35.75 -2.75 -19.41
N HIS A 284 35.09 -1.61 -19.61
CA HIS A 284 35.70 -0.45 -20.25
C HIS A 284 36.94 0.06 -19.49
N GLN A 285 36.87 0.09 -18.16
CA GLN A 285 37.99 0.50 -17.33
C GLN A 285 39.15 -0.52 -17.36
N ALA A 286 38.86 -1.81 -17.57
CA ALA A 286 39.88 -2.84 -17.73
C ALA A 286 40.59 -2.73 -19.09
N GLU A 287 39.83 -2.57 -20.18
CA GLU A 287 40.36 -2.36 -21.53
C GLU A 287 41.26 -1.12 -21.60
N LYS A 288 40.82 -0.02 -21.00
CA LYS A 288 41.61 1.23 -20.93
C LYS A 288 42.96 1.08 -20.24
N GLU A 289 43.08 0.24 -19.21
CA GLU A 289 44.37 0.01 -18.54
C GLU A 289 45.26 -0.97 -19.34
N LEU A 290 44.67 -1.88 -20.11
CA LEU A 290 45.40 -2.81 -20.99
C LEU A 290 45.96 -2.12 -22.25
N GLU A 291 45.27 -1.12 -22.79
CA GLU A 291 45.74 -0.33 -23.95
C GLU A 291 46.93 0.59 -23.65
N LYS A 292 47.28 0.77 -22.37
CA LYS A 292 48.45 1.57 -21.94
C LYS A 292 49.77 0.78 -21.96
N VAL A 293 49.75 -0.50 -22.40
CA VAL A 293 50.94 -1.36 -22.58
C VAL A 293 51.66 -1.01 -23.87
#